data_AF-A0A956BQ21-F1
#
_entry.id   AF-A0A956BQ21-F1
#
_cell.length_a   1.000
_cell.length_b   1.000
_cell.length_c   1.000
_cell.angle_alpha   90.00
_cell.angle_beta   90.00
_cell.angle_gamma   90.00
#
_symmetry.space_group_name_H-M   'P 1'
#
loop_
_entity.id
_entity.type
_entity.pdbx_description
1 polymer ?
#
loop_
_entity_poly.entity_id
_entity_poly.type
_entity_poly.pdbx_seq_one_letter_code
_entity_poly.pdbx_strand_id
1 'polypeptide(L)'
;VLDGSALRELHARRRYTALSLAEALTVCHAQLDVLEAAGVDVVRVGLQPGPDGFGRAVAGPAHPGFRELVEARRTLDRLRAMLVGTPRGAVVTVTCAPADQTRTRGALHANVRTLRAELGLAALQVAEDPALARGTWRIHVHEETA
;
A
#
# COMPACT_ATOMS: atom_id res chain seq x y z
N VAL A 1 -1.53 -8.82 19.47
CA VAL A 1 -1.72 -9.30 20.86
C VAL A 1 -2.79 -10.37 20.84
N LEU A 2 -2.47 -11.54 21.38
CA LEU A 2 -3.40 -12.68 21.42
C LEU A 2 -3.94 -12.85 22.83
N ASP A 3 -5.19 -13.28 22.96
CA ASP A 3 -5.78 -13.62 24.23
C ASP A 3 -5.04 -14.82 24.87
N GLY A 4 -4.86 -14.78 26.18
CA GLY A 4 -4.06 -15.76 26.93
C GLY A 4 -2.53 -15.67 26.74
N SER A 5 -2.01 -14.67 26.01
CA SER A 5 -0.56 -14.45 25.87
C SER A 5 -0.01 -13.48 26.93
N ALA A 6 1.27 -13.57 27.28
CA ALA A 6 1.91 -12.60 28.18
C ALA A 6 1.80 -11.14 27.66
N LEU A 7 1.79 -10.95 26.34
CA LEU A 7 1.57 -9.63 25.72
C LEU A 7 0.18 -9.06 26.01
N ARG A 8 -0.84 -9.89 26.30
CA ARG A 8 -2.18 -9.42 26.67
C ARG A 8 -2.17 -8.67 27.99
N GLU A 9 -1.46 -9.20 28.98
CA GLU A 9 -1.32 -8.59 30.30
C GLU A 9 -0.50 -7.30 30.23
N LEU A 10 0.62 -7.34 29.50
CA LEU A 10 1.44 -6.14 29.27
C LEU A 10 0.65 -5.05 28.54
N HIS A 11 -0.16 -5.44 27.55
CA HIS A 11 -1.03 -4.51 26.85
C HIS A 11 -2.10 -3.91 27.77
N ALA A 12 -2.78 -4.73 28.58
CA ALA A 12 -3.79 -4.26 29.53
C ALA A 12 -3.23 -3.21 30.49
N ARG A 13 -1.98 -3.41 30.94
CA ARG A 13 -1.25 -2.51 31.84
C ARG A 13 -0.56 -1.35 31.12
N ARG A 14 -0.78 -1.18 29.81
CA ARG A 14 -0.11 -0.17 28.95
C ARG A 14 1.42 -0.22 28.97
N ARG A 15 1.99 -1.38 29.30
CA ARG A 15 3.44 -1.67 29.26
C ARG A 15 3.90 -2.20 27.92
N TYR A 16 2.95 -2.51 27.04
CA TYR A 16 3.17 -2.85 25.64
C TYR A 16 2.04 -2.23 24.82
N THR A 17 2.38 -1.59 23.71
CA THR A 17 1.40 -1.04 22.77
C THR A 17 1.54 -1.81 21.47
N ALA A 18 0.46 -2.47 21.05
CA ALA A 18 0.43 -3.11 19.75
C ALA A 18 0.50 -2.05 18.66
N LEU A 19 1.21 -2.34 17.56
CA LEU A 19 1.21 -1.46 16.39
C LEU A 19 -0.23 -1.22 15.90
N SER A 20 -0.52 0.03 15.58
CA SER A 20 -1.69 0.38 14.78
C SER A 20 -1.56 -0.19 13.36
N LEU A 21 -2.69 -0.21 12.63
CA LEU A 21 -2.67 -0.61 11.22
C LEU A 21 -1.71 0.27 10.42
N ALA A 22 -1.75 1.60 10.59
CA ALA A 22 -0.90 2.53 9.86
C ALA A 22 0.59 2.33 10.13
N GLU A 23 0.98 2.13 11.40
CA GLU A 23 2.37 1.84 11.76
C GLU A 23 2.84 0.51 11.17
N ALA A 24 2.00 -0.53 11.24
CA ALA A 24 2.31 -1.84 10.67
C ALA A 24 2.47 -1.76 9.14
N LEU A 25 1.59 -1.05 8.44
CA LEU A 25 1.72 -0.83 7.00
C LEU A 25 3.02 -0.10 6.67
N THR A 26 3.42 0.87 7.50
CA THR A 26 4.65 1.65 7.32
C THR A 26 5.89 0.76 7.46
N VAL A 27 5.94 -0.06 8.51
CA VAL A 27 7.07 -0.97 8.73
C VAL A 27 7.10 -2.05 7.63
N CYS A 28 5.97 -2.69 7.32
CA CYS A 28 5.94 -3.84 6.44
C CYS A 28 6.31 -3.52 4.98
N HIS A 29 5.89 -2.38 4.42
CA HIS A 29 6.25 -2.06 3.02
C HIS A 29 7.77 -1.83 2.87
N ALA A 30 8.38 -1.11 3.82
CA ALA A 30 9.82 -0.87 3.82
C ALA A 30 10.61 -2.18 3.98
N GLN A 31 10.15 -3.07 4.86
CA GLN A 31 10.78 -4.40 5.02
C GLN A 31 10.64 -5.26 3.75
N LEU A 32 9.53 -5.17 3.02
CA LEU A 32 9.38 -5.88 1.75
C LEU A 32 10.41 -5.43 0.70
N ASP A 33 10.66 -4.13 0.58
CA ASP A 33 11.70 -3.63 -0.32
C ASP A 33 13.09 -4.17 0.06
N VAL A 34 13.43 -4.20 1.36
CA VAL A 34 14.71 -4.73 1.83
C VAL A 34 14.85 -6.23 1.55
N LEU A 35 13.82 -7.02 1.88
CA LEU A 35 13.86 -8.48 1.72
C LEU A 35 13.94 -8.88 0.24
N GLU A 36 13.10 -8.28 -0.59
CA GLU A 36 13.08 -8.59 -2.03
C GLU A 36 14.38 -8.13 -2.72
N ALA A 37 14.96 -7.00 -2.33
CA ALA A 37 16.26 -6.56 -2.82
C ALA A 37 17.41 -7.52 -2.43
N ALA A 38 17.27 -8.23 -1.31
CA ALA A 38 18.20 -9.28 -0.89
C ALA A 38 17.92 -10.65 -1.55
N GLY A 39 16.96 -10.73 -2.48
CA GLY A 39 16.57 -11.99 -3.13
C GLY A 39 15.77 -12.94 -2.23
N VAL A 40 15.16 -12.43 -1.15
CA VAL A 40 14.33 -13.23 -0.25
C VAL A 40 12.90 -13.28 -0.76
N ASP A 41 12.41 -14.48 -1.03
CA ASP A 41 11.02 -14.72 -1.41
C ASP A 41 10.08 -14.62 -0.20
N VAL A 42 9.31 -13.53 -0.13
CA VAL A 42 8.34 -13.31 0.94
C VAL A 42 7.03 -14.06 0.65
N VAL A 43 6.89 -15.23 1.26
CA VAL A 43 5.75 -16.14 1.05
C VAL A 43 4.42 -15.57 1.58
N ARG A 44 4.43 -14.80 2.67
CA ARG A 44 3.21 -14.28 3.30
C ARG A 44 3.44 -12.97 4.05
N VAL A 45 2.47 -12.04 3.96
CA VAL A 45 2.40 -10.82 4.77
C VAL A 45 1.02 -10.69 5.38
N GLY A 46 1.00 -10.56 6.71
CA GLY A 46 -0.24 -10.57 7.48
C GLY A 46 -0.72 -11.97 7.85
N LEU A 47 -1.78 -12.00 8.66
CA LEU A 47 -2.45 -13.23 9.07
C LEU A 47 -3.69 -13.40 8.18
N GLN A 48 -3.86 -14.58 7.59
CA GLN A 48 -5.12 -14.91 6.91
C GLN A 48 -6.18 -15.20 7.97
N PRO A 49 -7.35 -14.55 7.92
CA PRO A 49 -8.43 -14.88 8.82
C PRO A 49 -8.93 -16.31 8.55
N GLY A 50 -9.13 -17.08 9.62
CA GLY A 50 -9.83 -18.36 9.57
C GLY A 50 -11.35 -18.18 9.69
N PRO A 51 -12.11 -19.27 9.90
CA PRO A 51 -13.56 -19.21 10.12
C PRO A 51 -13.96 -18.27 11.27
N ASP A 52 -13.15 -18.22 12.32
CA ASP A 52 -13.33 -17.36 13.49
C ASP A 52 -12.66 -15.97 13.31
N GLY A 53 -12.45 -15.53 12.07
CA GLY A 53 -11.73 -14.31 11.74
C GLY A 53 -10.25 -14.39 12.14
N PHE A 54 -9.77 -13.45 12.96
CA PHE A 54 -8.39 -13.45 13.45
C PHE A 54 -8.20 -14.31 14.72
N GLY A 55 -9.17 -15.16 15.05
CA GLY A 55 -9.15 -16.04 16.22
C GLY A 55 -9.07 -15.22 17.50
N ARG A 56 -8.01 -15.42 18.29
CA ARG A 56 -7.82 -14.79 19.60
C ARG A 56 -7.14 -13.42 19.55
N ALA A 57 -7.08 -12.75 18.41
CA ALA A 57 -6.45 -11.44 18.32
C ALA A 57 -7.25 -10.38 19.10
N VAL A 58 -6.62 -9.77 20.11
CA VAL A 58 -7.21 -8.73 20.97
C VAL A 58 -6.80 -7.32 20.54
N ALA A 59 -5.60 -7.18 19.96
CA ALA A 59 -5.11 -5.89 19.47
C ALA A 59 -4.00 -6.08 18.42
N GLY A 60 -3.75 -5.04 17.62
CA GLY A 60 -2.76 -5.02 16.56
C GLY A 60 -3.39 -4.93 15.16
N PRO A 61 -2.57 -4.99 14.09
CA PRO A 61 -2.99 -4.72 12.72
C PRO A 61 -3.72 -5.93 12.10
N ALA A 62 -4.87 -6.30 12.64
CA ALA A 62 -5.70 -7.38 12.14
C ALA A 62 -6.58 -6.89 10.97
N HIS A 63 -6.18 -7.21 9.72
CA HIS A 63 -6.93 -6.82 8.53
C HIS A 63 -6.93 -7.95 7.48
N PRO A 64 -8.09 -8.32 6.89
CA PRO A 64 -8.17 -9.48 5.99
C PRO A 64 -7.32 -9.32 4.73
N GLY A 65 -7.29 -8.11 4.17
CA GLY A 65 -6.46 -7.74 3.02
C GLY A 65 -5.18 -7.00 3.41
N PHE A 66 -4.47 -7.46 4.45
CA PHE A 66 -3.30 -6.74 4.95
C PHE A 66 -2.18 -6.62 3.90
N ARG A 67 -1.90 -7.69 3.12
CA ARG A 67 -0.91 -7.63 2.03
C ARG A 67 -1.30 -6.57 1.01
N GLU A 68 -2.57 -6.52 0.61
CA GLU A 68 -3.08 -5.57 -0.39
C GLU A 68 -2.90 -4.12 0.10
N LEU A 69 -3.15 -3.86 1.38
CA LEU A 69 -2.89 -2.54 1.98
C LEU A 69 -1.40 -2.18 1.99
N VAL A 70 -0.52 -3.15 2.33
CA VAL A 70 0.94 -2.95 2.31
C VAL A 70 1.41 -2.64 0.89
N GLU A 71 0.95 -3.42 -0.09
CA GLU A 71 1.26 -3.24 -1.51
C GLU A 71 0.73 -1.92 -2.08
N ALA A 72 -0.48 -1.50 -1.68
CA ALA A 72 -1.05 -0.22 -2.07
C ALA A 72 -0.23 0.95 -1.51
N ARG A 73 0.22 0.87 -0.26
CA ARG A 73 1.12 1.87 0.34
C ARG A 73 2.47 1.90 -0.38
N ARG A 74 3.08 0.74 -0.60
CA ARG A 74 4.34 0.61 -1.35
C ARG A 74 4.23 1.21 -2.75
N THR A 75 3.11 0.95 -3.42
CA THR A 75 2.81 1.48 -4.77
C THR A 75 2.65 2.99 -4.73
N LEU A 76 1.96 3.54 -3.73
CA LEU A 76 1.83 4.99 -3.54
C LEU A 76 3.21 5.66 -3.45
N ASP A 77 4.13 5.10 -2.67
CA ASP A 77 5.46 5.70 -2.47
C ASP A 77 6.31 5.63 -3.76
N ARG A 78 6.21 4.52 -4.51
CA ARG A 78 6.85 4.39 -5.83
C ARG A 78 6.29 5.37 -6.85
N LEU A 79 4.97 5.46 -6.96
CA LEU A 79 4.32 6.40 -7.88
C LEU A 79 4.64 7.85 -7.50
N ARG A 80 4.66 8.17 -6.21
CA ARG A 80 5.07 9.49 -5.73
C ARG A 80 6.47 9.81 -6.24
N ALA A 81 7.43 8.90 -6.05
CA ALA A 81 8.81 9.09 -6.52
C ALA A 81 8.89 9.28 -8.05
N MET A 82 8.14 8.49 -8.82
CA MET A 82 8.12 8.60 -10.29
C MET A 82 7.43 9.87 -10.81
N LEU A 83 6.50 10.44 -10.04
CA LEU A 83 5.74 11.64 -10.40
C LEU A 83 6.37 12.94 -9.86
N VAL A 84 7.47 12.86 -9.11
CA VAL A 84 8.20 14.05 -8.65
C VAL A 84 8.59 14.91 -9.85
N GLY A 85 8.34 16.22 -9.76
CA GLY A 85 8.66 17.17 -10.82
C GLY A 85 7.58 17.33 -11.89
N THR A 86 6.48 16.55 -11.83
CA THR A 86 5.33 16.78 -12.70
C THR A 86 4.77 18.20 -12.48
N PRO A 87 4.50 18.97 -13.55
CA PRO A 87 3.95 20.31 -13.42
C PRO A 87 2.60 20.31 -12.67
N ARG A 88 2.38 21.34 -11.87
CA ARG A 88 1.05 21.59 -11.27
C ARG A 88 0.04 21.84 -12.39
N GLY A 89 -1.18 21.36 -12.20
CA GLY A 89 -2.23 21.43 -13.23
C GLY A 89 -2.10 20.36 -14.31
N ALA A 90 -1.04 19.56 -14.35
CA ALA A 90 -0.92 18.51 -15.35
C ALA A 90 -2.03 17.46 -15.25
N VAL A 91 -2.42 16.92 -16.41
CA VAL A 91 -3.24 15.72 -16.52
C VAL A 91 -2.30 14.54 -16.73
N VAL A 92 -2.42 13.52 -15.88
CA VAL A 92 -1.51 12.37 -15.87
C VAL A 92 -2.27 11.07 -16.06
N THR A 93 -1.74 10.18 -16.89
CA THR A 93 -2.15 8.78 -16.96
C THR A 93 -1.03 7.90 -16.42
N VAL A 94 -1.35 7.10 -15.41
CA VAL A 94 -0.52 6.01 -14.89
C VAL A 94 -1.02 4.71 -15.48
N THR A 95 -0.22 4.07 -16.34
CA THR A 95 -0.51 2.76 -16.91
C THR A 95 0.16 1.68 -16.08
N CYS A 96 -0.57 0.60 -15.75
CA CYS A 96 -0.08 -0.53 -14.97
C CYS A 96 -0.58 -1.86 -15.56
N ALA A 97 -0.04 -2.98 -15.07
CA ALA A 97 -0.60 -4.29 -15.38
C ALA A 97 -2.03 -4.43 -14.78
N PRO A 98 -2.95 -5.19 -15.40
CA PRO A 98 -4.30 -5.42 -14.85
C PRO A 98 -4.29 -5.91 -13.39
N ALA A 99 -3.36 -6.81 -13.06
CA ALA A 99 -3.18 -7.35 -11.70
C ALA A 99 -2.78 -6.30 -10.65
N ASP A 100 -2.34 -5.12 -11.08
CA ASP A 100 -1.89 -4.05 -10.22
C ASP A 100 -2.85 -2.87 -10.13
N GLN A 101 -3.97 -2.93 -10.88
CA GLN A 101 -4.94 -1.85 -10.96
C GLN A 101 -5.45 -1.45 -9.56
N THR A 102 -5.80 -2.42 -8.73
CA THR A 102 -6.32 -2.19 -7.38
C THR A 102 -5.29 -1.54 -6.45
N ARG A 103 -4.03 -2.02 -6.44
CA ARG A 103 -2.97 -1.44 -5.60
C ARG A 103 -2.50 -0.08 -6.11
N THR A 104 -2.56 0.14 -7.43
CA THR A 104 -2.26 1.43 -8.07
C THR A 104 -3.29 2.48 -7.68
N ARG A 105 -4.58 2.15 -7.77
CA ARG A 105 -5.67 3.05 -7.36
C ARG A 105 -5.73 3.25 -5.84
N GLY A 106 -5.42 2.20 -5.08
CA GLY A 106 -5.67 2.12 -3.64
C GLY A 106 -7.16 1.98 -3.32
N ALA A 107 -7.46 1.52 -2.11
CA ALA A 107 -8.84 1.37 -1.63
C ALA A 107 -9.60 2.70 -1.75
N LEU A 108 -10.81 2.66 -2.33
CA LEU A 108 -11.64 3.86 -2.58
C LEU A 108 -10.85 4.98 -3.30
N HIS A 109 -9.98 4.58 -4.24
CA HIS A 109 -9.11 5.47 -5.02
C HIS A 109 -8.20 6.36 -4.15
N ALA A 110 -7.81 5.88 -2.96
CA ALA A 110 -7.02 6.65 -2.02
C ALA A 110 -5.69 7.13 -2.61
N ASN A 111 -4.96 6.27 -3.35
CA ASN A 111 -3.65 6.65 -3.90
C ASN A 111 -3.80 7.75 -4.98
N VAL A 112 -4.81 7.61 -5.86
CA VAL A 112 -5.12 8.64 -6.87
C VAL A 112 -5.41 9.98 -6.21
N ARG A 113 -6.27 9.99 -5.18
CA ARG A 113 -6.64 11.19 -4.44
C ARG A 113 -5.43 11.80 -3.73
N THR A 114 -4.62 10.99 -3.08
CA THR A 114 -3.41 11.42 -2.37
C THR A 114 -2.40 12.04 -3.33
N LEU A 115 -2.03 11.36 -4.42
CA LEU A 115 -1.05 11.87 -5.39
C LEU A 115 -1.55 13.15 -6.07
N ARG A 116 -2.84 13.21 -6.45
CA ARG A 116 -3.42 14.41 -7.05
C ARG A 116 -3.36 15.61 -6.11
N ALA A 117 -3.69 15.42 -4.83
CA ALA A 117 -3.66 16.49 -3.83
C ALA A 117 -2.22 16.93 -3.50
N GLU A 118 -1.30 15.98 -3.28
CA GLU A 118 0.09 16.26 -2.92
C GLU A 118 0.85 16.97 -4.06
N LEU A 119 0.65 16.55 -5.31
CA LEU A 119 1.36 17.09 -6.47
C LEU A 119 0.61 18.23 -7.17
N GLY A 120 -0.66 18.47 -6.82
CA GLY A 120 -1.48 19.51 -7.44
C GLY A 120 -1.83 19.24 -8.90
N LEU A 121 -2.12 17.99 -9.24
CA LEU A 121 -2.49 17.58 -10.61
C LEU A 121 -3.95 17.96 -10.91
N ALA A 122 -4.25 18.35 -12.15
CA ALA A 122 -5.64 18.57 -12.57
C ALA A 122 -6.41 17.25 -12.54
N ALA A 123 -5.80 16.18 -13.07
CA ALA A 123 -6.34 14.83 -13.07
C ALA A 123 -5.23 13.77 -13.02
N LEU A 124 -5.53 12.63 -12.38
CA LEU A 124 -4.71 11.42 -12.45
C LEU A 124 -5.64 10.25 -12.77
N GLN A 125 -5.38 9.60 -13.90
CA GLN A 125 -6.11 8.44 -14.38
C GLN A 125 -5.24 7.19 -14.27
N VAL A 126 -5.86 6.05 -14.01
CA VAL A 126 -5.19 4.75 -14.01
C VAL A 126 -5.71 3.94 -15.18
N ALA A 127 -4.81 3.58 -16.08
CA ALA A 127 -5.05 2.73 -17.24
C ALA A 127 -4.36 1.37 -17.07
N GLU A 128 -4.81 0.40 -17.85
CA GLU A 128 -4.29 -0.96 -17.84
C GLU A 128 -3.62 -1.28 -19.17
N ASP A 129 -2.50 -1.99 -19.11
CA ASP A 129 -1.79 -2.53 -20.27
C ASP A 129 -1.39 -3.97 -19.95
N PRO A 130 -2.05 -4.98 -20.57
CA PRO A 130 -1.72 -6.39 -20.35
C PRO A 130 -0.28 -6.78 -20.73
N ALA A 131 0.42 -5.96 -21.52
CA ALA A 131 1.82 -6.19 -21.86
C ALA A 131 2.79 -5.70 -20.77
N LEU A 132 2.34 -4.91 -19.79
CA LEU A 132 3.17 -4.50 -18.67
C LEU A 132 3.36 -5.65 -17.68
N ALA A 133 4.61 -5.85 -17.27
CA ALA A 133 4.93 -6.77 -16.18
C ALA A 133 4.39 -6.24 -14.85
N ARG A 134 4.02 -7.17 -13.96
CA ARG A 134 3.60 -6.82 -12.60
C ARG A 134 4.70 -6.04 -11.87
N GLY A 135 4.31 -4.98 -11.17
CA GLY A 135 5.24 -4.11 -10.43
C GLY A 135 5.92 -3.06 -11.28
N THR A 136 5.44 -2.84 -12.51
CA THR A 136 5.92 -1.80 -13.40
C THR A 136 4.79 -0.81 -13.72
N TRP A 137 5.18 0.46 -13.88
CA TRP A 137 4.27 1.55 -14.21
C TRP A 137 4.88 2.38 -15.33
N ARG A 138 4.03 2.89 -16.21
CA ARG A 138 4.38 3.87 -17.23
C ARG A 138 3.60 5.14 -16.95
N ILE A 139 4.26 6.29 -16.98
CA ILE A 139 3.64 7.59 -16.75
C ILE A 139 3.60 8.34 -18.06
N HIS A 140 2.43 8.90 -18.37
CA HIS A 140 2.26 9.84 -19.47
C HIS A 140 1.67 11.13 -18.93
N VAL A 141 2.37 12.24 -19.14
CA VAL A 141 1.90 13.58 -18.82
C VAL A 141 1.32 14.17 -20.10
N HIS A 142 0.06 14.54 -20.07
CA HIS A 142 -0.60 15.17 -21.21
C HIS A 142 -0.30 16.67 -21.16
N GLU A 143 0.21 17.22 -22.27
CA GLU A 143 0.34 18.66 -22.42
C GLU A 143 -1.05 19.27 -22.60
N GLU A 144 -1.30 20.36 -21.89
CA GLU A 144 -2.53 21.12 -22.03
C GLU A 144 -2.50 21.79 -23.40
N THR A 145 -3.36 21.34 -24.33
CA THR A 145 -3.57 22.03 -25.60
C THR A 145 -4.09 23.43 -25.27
N ALA A 146 -3.23 24.44 -25.44
CA ALA A 146 -3.55 25.85 -25.28
C ALA A 146 -4.68 26.31 -26.21
#